data_AF-A0A960P605-F1
#
_entry.id   AF-A0A960P605-F1
#
_cell.length_a   1.000
_cell.length_b   1.000
_cell.length_c   1.000
_cell.angle_alpha   90.00
_cell.angle_beta   90.00
_cell.angle_gamma   90.00
#
_symmetry.space_group_name_H-M   'P 1'
#
loop_
_entity.id
_entity.type
_entity.pdbx_description
1 polymer ?
#
loop_
_entity_poly.entity_id
_entity_poly.type
_entity_poly.pdbx_seq_one_letter_code
_entity_poly.pdbx_strand_id
1 'polypeptide(L)'
;LALAAFGFMHQMSTEPLLKQLVRYLMSDEARHVAFGVLSLKEYYEGLDADEIRERQEFAFEAAVRMRDRLLQQEVWERLGIDSKEAVQAVMLSPERQLFQQMLFSKIVP
;
A
#
# COMPACT_ATOMS: atom_id res chain seq x y z
N LEU A 1 3.28 -1.60 2.90
CA LEU A 1 2.23 -0.84 2.18
C LEU A 1 0.83 -1.16 2.68
N ALA A 2 0.38 -2.42 2.65
CA ALA A 2 -0.93 -2.82 3.18
C ALA A 2 -1.13 -2.44 4.67
N LEU A 3 -0.12 -2.67 5.52
CA LEU A 3 -0.15 -2.26 6.93
C LEU A 3 -0.41 -0.77 7.14
N ALA A 4 0.13 0.10 6.28
CA ALA A 4 -0.11 1.54 6.37
C ALA A 4 -1.55 1.89 5.97
N ALA A 5 -2.07 1.25 4.93
CA ALA A 5 -3.46 1.44 4.52
C ALA A 5 -4.44 0.94 5.58
N PHE A 6 -4.20 -0.24 6.16
CA PHE A 6 -4.99 -0.76 7.28
C PHE A 6 -4.86 0.11 8.52
N GLY A 7 -3.66 0.64 8.82
CA GLY A 7 -3.47 1.61 9.90
C GLY A 7 -4.33 2.85 9.73
N PHE A 8 -4.38 3.44 8.53
CA PHE A 8 -5.25 4.56 8.22
C PHE A 8 -6.74 4.19 8.37
N MET A 9 -7.17 3.07 7.78
CA MET A 9 -8.55 2.59 7.89
C MET A 9 -8.96 2.37 9.34
N HIS A 10 -8.10 1.76 10.16
CA HIS A 10 -8.34 1.54 11.58
C HIS A 10 -8.46 2.85 12.37
N GLN A 11 -7.67 3.87 12.01
CA GLN A 11 -7.73 5.19 12.65
C GLN A 11 -9.02 5.95 12.29
N MET A 12 -9.46 5.86 11.03
CA MET A 12 -10.65 6.58 10.54
C MET A 12 -11.97 5.88 10.85
N SER A 13 -11.96 4.56 11.04
CA SER A 13 -13.18 3.79 11.33
C SER A 13 -13.73 4.11 12.71
N THR A 14 -15.00 4.52 12.74
CA THR A 14 -15.77 4.77 13.98
C THR A 14 -16.61 3.56 14.40
N GLU A 15 -16.93 2.67 13.47
CA GLU A 15 -17.75 1.48 13.74
C GLU A 15 -16.91 0.40 14.46
N PRO A 16 -17.35 -0.08 15.64
CA PRO A 16 -16.57 -1.02 16.46
C PRO A 16 -16.19 -2.34 15.77
N LEU A 17 -17.10 -2.96 15.02
CA LEU A 17 -16.85 -4.24 14.36
C LEU A 17 -15.80 -4.11 13.26
N LEU A 18 -15.91 -3.09 12.40
CA LEU A 18 -14.95 -2.78 11.35
C LEU A 18 -13.57 -2.48 11.95
N LYS A 19 -13.51 -1.73 13.04
CA LYS A 19 -12.24 -1.45 13.73
C LYS A 19 -11.59 -2.73 14.24
N GLN A 20 -12.36 -3.63 14.85
CA GLN A 20 -11.87 -4.93 15.29
C GLN A 20 -11.40 -5.81 14.12
N LEU A 21 -12.13 -5.82 13.01
CA LEU A 21 -11.77 -6.57 11.81
C LEU A 21 -10.46 -6.08 11.20
N VAL A 22 -10.31 -4.76 11.02
CA VAL A 22 -9.08 -4.17 10.47
C VAL A 22 -7.88 -4.46 11.38
N ARG A 23 -8.06 -4.47 12.71
CA ARG A 23 -7.00 -4.87 13.65
C ARG A 23 -6.51 -6.31 13.43
N TYR A 24 -7.42 -7.25 13.15
CA TYR A 24 -7.01 -8.63 12.84
C TYR A 24 -6.31 -8.72 11.49
N LEU A 25 -6.81 -8.01 10.46
CA LEU A 25 -6.11 -7.93 9.17
C LEU A 25 -4.69 -7.40 9.31
N MET A 26 -4.47 -6.36 10.14
CA MET A 26 -3.13 -5.84 10.41
C MET A 26 -2.23 -6.89 11.06
N SER A 27 -2.78 -7.69 11.98
CA SER A 27 -2.02 -8.75 12.67
C SER A 27 -1.59 -9.84 11.70
N ASP A 28 -2.47 -10.22 10.79
CA ASP A 28 -2.21 -11.22 9.75
C ASP A 28 -1.20 -10.71 8.72
N GLU A 29 -1.36 -9.47 8.27
CA GLU A 29 -0.42 -8.87 7.32
C GLU A 29 0.97 -8.66 7.92
N ALA A 30 1.07 -8.33 9.22
CA ALA A 30 2.36 -8.28 9.91
C ALA A 30 3.06 -9.65 9.91
N ARG A 31 2.31 -10.74 10.07
CA ARG A 31 2.84 -12.10 9.95
C ARG A 31 3.29 -12.43 8.53
N HIS A 32 2.53 -12.02 7.51
CA HIS A 32 2.92 -12.19 6.10
C HIS A 32 4.22 -11.47 5.77
N VAL A 33 4.37 -10.22 6.22
CA VAL A 33 5.61 -9.44 6.04
C VAL A 33 6.78 -10.12 6.73
N ALA A 34 6.61 -10.53 8.00
CA ALA A 34 7.66 -11.21 8.75
C ALA A 34 8.09 -12.52 8.07
N PHE A 35 7.12 -13.32 7.61
CA PHE A 35 7.39 -14.54 6.86
C PHE A 35 8.20 -14.24 5.59
N GLY A 36 7.78 -13.29 4.76
CA GLY A 36 8.50 -12.92 3.54
C GLY A 36 9.94 -12.48 3.81
N VAL A 37 10.16 -11.64 4.83
CA VAL A 37 11.50 -11.21 5.24
C VAL A 37 12.37 -12.40 5.67
N LEU A 38 11.86 -13.27 6.53
CA LEU A 38 12.61 -14.42 7.04
C LEU A 38 12.91 -15.44 5.95
N SER A 39 11.92 -15.76 5.11
CA SER A 39 12.05 -16.76 4.05
C SER A 39 12.98 -16.32 2.92
N LEU A 40 13.08 -15.01 2.65
CA LEU A 40 13.92 -14.49 1.57
C LEU A 40 15.32 -14.07 2.04
N LYS A 41 15.55 -13.91 3.36
CA LYS A 41 16.80 -13.38 3.89
C LYS A 41 18.04 -14.12 3.39
N GLU A 42 18.09 -15.44 3.62
CA GLU A 42 19.24 -16.28 3.24
C GLU A 42 19.43 -16.33 1.72
N TYR A 43 18.33 -16.30 0.95
CA TYR A 43 18.39 -16.24 -0.51
C TYR A 43 19.03 -14.94 -1.00
N TYR A 44 18.65 -13.80 -0.40
CA TYR A 44 19.19 -12.48 -0.77
C TYR A 44 20.67 -12.32 -0.40
N GLU A 45 21.18 -13.05 0.61
CA GLU A 45 22.61 -13.05 0.96
C GLU A 45 23.49 -13.64 -0.17
N GLY A 46 22.93 -14.48 -1.03
CA GLY A 46 23.64 -15.11 -2.15
C GLY A 46 23.53 -14.39 -3.49
N LEU A 47 22.78 -13.28 -3.57
CA LEU A 47 22.53 -12.59 -4.84
C LEU A 47 23.67 -11.65 -5.21
N ASP A 48 23.96 -11.57 -6.50
CA ASP A 48 24.88 -10.57 -7.02
C ASP A 48 24.23 -9.18 -7.22
N ALA A 49 25.02 -8.20 -7.62
CA ALA A 49 24.55 -6.83 -7.80
C ALA A 49 23.51 -6.69 -8.92
N ASP A 50 23.61 -7.50 -9.97
CA ASP A 50 22.70 -7.43 -11.12
C ASP A 50 21.34 -8.05 -10.76
N GLU A 51 21.33 -9.16 -10.03
CA GLU A 51 20.11 -9.78 -9.51
C GLU A 51 19.40 -8.88 -8.49
N ILE A 52 20.14 -8.25 -7.59
CA ILE A 52 19.59 -7.27 -6.63
C ILE A 52 18.97 -6.09 -7.39
N ARG A 53 19.64 -5.60 -8.44
CA ARG A 53 19.14 -4.50 -9.26
C ARG A 53 17.81 -4.86 -9.93
N GLU A 54 17.70 -6.05 -10.53
CA GLU A 54 16.46 -6.53 -11.15
C GLU A 54 15.28 -6.50 -10.15
N ARG A 55 15.52 -6.93 -8.90
CA ARG A 55 14.49 -6.94 -7.85
C ARG A 55 14.13 -5.55 -7.35
N GLN A 56 15.09 -4.62 -7.32
CA GLN A 56 14.82 -3.21 -7.03
C GLN A 56 13.94 -2.57 -8.10
N GLU A 57 14.24 -2.83 -9.38
CA GLU A 57 13.44 -2.35 -10.52
C GLU A 57 12.02 -2.93 -10.45
N PHE A 58 11.89 -4.23 -10.20
CA PHE A 58 10.59 -4.87 -9.96
C PHE A 58 9.81 -4.22 -8.81
N ALA A 59 10.45 -4.02 -7.65
CA ALA A 59 9.80 -3.42 -6.48
C ALA A 59 9.36 -1.97 -6.75
N PHE A 60 10.17 -1.21 -7.49
CA PHE A 60 9.84 0.15 -7.91
C PHE A 60 8.62 0.16 -8.84
N GLU A 61 8.60 -0.67 -9.88
CA GLU A 61 7.45 -0.76 -10.80
C GLU A 61 6.17 -1.17 -10.07
N ALA A 62 6.26 -2.14 -9.15
CA ALA A 62 5.14 -2.57 -8.34
C ALA A 62 4.60 -1.42 -7.46
N ALA A 63 5.49 -0.63 -6.85
CA ALA A 63 5.13 0.53 -6.04
C ALA A 63 4.41 1.61 -6.87
N VAL A 64 4.91 1.90 -8.08
CA VAL A 64 4.27 2.85 -9.02
C VAL A 64 2.88 2.38 -9.44
N ARG A 65 2.75 1.11 -9.88
CA ARG A 65 1.46 0.55 -10.28
C ARG A 65 0.45 0.56 -9.13
N MET A 66 0.90 0.27 -7.92
CA MET A 66 0.01 0.28 -6.76
C MET A 66 -0.45 1.69 -6.38
N ARG A 67 0.42 2.70 -6.45
CA ARG A 67 0.04 4.11 -6.26
C ARG A 67 -1.12 4.50 -7.18
N ASP A 68 -1.01 4.12 -8.45
CA ASP A 68 -1.99 4.49 -9.48
C ASP A 68 -3.31 3.71 -9.30
N ARG A 69 -3.24 2.45 -8.89
CA ARG A 69 -4.44 1.63 -8.60
C ARG A 69 -5.26 2.16 -7.43
N LEU A 70 -4.62 2.81 -6.45
CA LEU A 70 -5.28 3.45 -5.32
C LEU A 70 -6.02 4.75 -5.69
N LEU A 71 -6.04 5.15 -6.96
CA LEU A 71 -6.91 6.23 -7.44
C LEU A 71 -8.34 5.76 -7.77
N GLN A 72 -8.56 4.44 -7.82
CA GLN A 72 -9.89 3.82 -7.94
C GLN A 72 -10.73 4.32 -9.13
N GLN A 73 -10.07 4.66 -10.25
CA GLN A 73 -10.72 5.19 -11.46
C GLN A 73 -11.93 4.37 -11.92
N GLU A 74 -11.81 3.04 -11.94
CA GLU A 74 -12.91 2.16 -12.34
C GLU A 74 -14.10 2.17 -11.37
N VAL A 75 -13.89 2.55 -10.11
CA VAL A 75 -14.99 2.68 -9.12
C VAL A 75 -15.77 3.95 -9.43
N TRP A 76 -15.08 5.05 -9.69
CA TRP A 76 -15.72 6.32 -10.07
C TRP A 76 -16.55 6.18 -11.33
N GLU A 77 -16.00 5.51 -12.36
CA GLU A 77 -16.71 5.25 -13.61
C GLU A 77 -17.98 4.42 -13.39
N ARG A 78 -17.91 3.37 -12.55
CA ARG A 78 -19.08 2.55 -12.21
C ARG A 78 -20.16 3.31 -11.42
N LEU A 79 -19.77 4.37 -10.72
CA LEU A 79 -20.69 5.27 -10.02
C LEU A 79 -21.23 6.39 -10.92
N GLY A 80 -20.85 6.43 -12.20
CA GLY A 80 -21.25 7.48 -13.14
C GLY A 80 -20.53 8.82 -12.93
N ILE A 81 -19.39 8.81 -12.23
CA ILE A 81 -18.58 10.00 -11.96
C ILE A 81 -17.42 10.04 -12.96
N ASP A 82 -17.14 11.21 -13.53
CA ASP A 82 -15.98 11.39 -14.41
C ASP A 82 -14.68 11.10 -13.63
N SER A 83 -13.92 10.11 -14.09
CA SER A 83 -12.72 9.63 -13.39
C SER A 83 -11.62 10.67 -13.34
N LYS A 84 -11.53 11.58 -14.33
CA LYS A 84 -10.49 12.64 -14.32
C LYS A 84 -10.81 13.69 -13.27
N GLU A 85 -12.07 14.13 -13.19
CA GLU A 85 -12.52 15.07 -12.16
C GLU A 85 -12.34 14.48 -10.75
N ALA A 86 -12.77 13.22 -10.55
CA ALA A 86 -12.60 12.53 -9.27
C ALA A 86 -11.13 12.39 -8.86
N VAL A 87 -10.25 12.00 -9.80
CA VAL A 87 -8.81 11.88 -9.53
C VAL A 87 -8.19 13.22 -9.19
N GLN A 88 -8.53 14.29 -9.90
CA GLN A 88 -8.03 15.64 -9.58
C GLN A 88 -8.46 16.06 -8.17
N ALA A 89 -9.73 15.85 -7.82
CA ALA A 89 -10.23 16.17 -6.48
C ALA A 89 -9.51 15.36 -5.39
N VAL A 90 -9.31 14.06 -5.59
CA VAL A 90 -8.58 13.20 -4.65
C VAL A 90 -7.13 13.64 -4.50
N MET A 91 -6.45 14.01 -5.59
CA MET A 91 -5.04 14.44 -5.54
C MET A 91 -4.83 15.75 -4.78
N LEU A 92 -5.85 16.61 -4.73
CA LEU A 92 -5.83 17.87 -4.00
C LEU A 92 -6.24 17.72 -2.52
N SER A 93 -6.72 16.55 -2.09
CA SER A 93 -7.22 16.35 -0.73
C SER A 93 -6.08 16.20 0.30
N PRO A 94 -6.19 16.82 1.49
CA PRO A 94 -5.23 16.64 2.58
C PRO A 94 -5.09 15.19 3.05
N GLU A 95 -6.19 14.44 3.04
CA GLU A 95 -6.23 13.03 3.43
C GLU A 95 -5.38 12.17 2.48
N ARG A 96 -5.39 12.49 1.19
CA ARG A 96 -4.55 11.80 0.19
C ARG A 96 -3.06 12.06 0.42
N GLN A 97 -2.68 13.26 0.84
CA GLN A 97 -1.29 13.56 1.18
C GLN A 97 -0.82 12.77 2.40
N LEU A 98 -1.64 12.74 3.47
CA LEU A 98 -1.37 11.94 4.67
C LEU A 98 -1.28 10.44 4.36
N PHE A 99 -2.22 9.94 3.54
CA PHE A 99 -2.24 8.55 3.12
C PHE A 99 -0.99 8.16 2.31
N GLN A 100 -0.53 9.01 1.39
CA GLN A 100 0.71 8.77 0.64
C GLN A 100 1.95 8.72 1.55
N GLN A 101 2.07 9.66 2.50
CA GLN A 101 3.17 9.65 3.47
C GLN A 101 3.20 8.34 4.26
N MET A 102 2.04 7.88 4.73
CA MET A 102 1.96 6.62 5.47
C MET A 102 2.26 5.40 4.59
N LEU A 103 1.73 5.34 3.38
CA LEU A 103 1.93 4.22 2.45
C LEU A 103 3.42 3.93 2.22
N PHE A 104 4.20 4.97 1.96
CA PHE A 104 5.60 4.84 1.55
C PHE A 104 6.60 4.89 2.71
N SER A 105 6.18 5.27 3.91
CA SER A 105 7.00 5.29 5.14
C SER A 105 7.68 3.95 5.50
N LYS A 106 7.26 2.85 4.86
CA LYS A 106 7.80 1.50 5.07
C LYS A 106 8.50 0.91 3.84
N ILE A 107 8.57 1.63 2.71
CA ILE A 107 9.33 1.19 1.52
C ILE A 107 10.77 1.70 1.57
N VAL A 108 10.95 2.97 1.95
CA VAL A 108 12.27 3.60 2.06
C VAL A 108 12.52 3.84 3.55
N PRO A 109 13.62 3.32 4.14
CA PRO A 109 14.02 3.63 5.52
C PRO A 109 14.21 5.13 5.77
#